data_AF-A0A3E0VAE9-F1
#
_entry.id   AF-A0A3E0VAE9-F1
#
_cell.length_a   1.000
_cell.length_b   1.000
_cell.length_c   1.000
_cell.angle_alpha   90.00
_cell.angle_beta   90.00
_cell.angle_gamma   90.00
#
_symmetry.space_group_name_H-M   'P 1'
#
loop_
_entity.id
_entity.type
_entity.pdbx_description
1 polymer ?
#
loop_
_entity_poly.entity_id
_entity_poly.type
_entity_poly.pdbx_seq_one_letter_code
_entity_poly.pdbx_strand_id
1 'polypeptide(L)' 'MSADAIREEIRASLRRLRRLGNEGRIVMAKDSRNTDWHDSRVAVEIAAAALERADAAMLWMRTLPHPDGEYPPIPD' A
#
# COMPACT_ATOMS: atom_id res chain seq x y z
N MET A 1 -0.91 -15.27 10.09
CA MET A 1 -1.53 -14.00 9.67
C MET A 1 -2.23 -14.26 8.34
N SER A 2 -3.52 -13.95 8.19
CA SER A 2 -4.28 -14.25 6.95
C SER A 2 -4.14 -13.12 5.91
N ALA A 3 -4.44 -13.42 4.64
CA ALA A 3 -4.44 -12.41 3.58
C ALA A 3 -5.42 -11.25 3.88
N ASP A 4 -6.58 -11.56 4.46
CA ASP A 4 -7.54 -10.53 4.89
C ASP A 4 -6.99 -9.65 6.01
N ALA A 5 -6.24 -10.22 6.96
CA ALA A 5 -5.59 -9.45 8.03
C ALA A 5 -4.55 -8.47 7.46
N ILE A 6 -3.73 -8.92 6.50
CA ILE A 6 -2.75 -8.07 5.80
C ILE A 6 -3.45 -6.93 5.06
N ARG A 7 -4.54 -7.24 4.36
CA ARG A 7 -5.31 -6.24 3.61
C ARG A 7 -5.94 -5.20 4.53
N GLU A 8 -6.51 -5.61 5.65
CA GLU A 8 -7.06 -4.68 6.63
C GLU A 8 -5.98 -3.80 7.27
N GLU A 9 -4.77 -4.33 7.49
CA GLU A 9 -3.62 -3.55 7.96
C GLU A 9 -3.18 -2.49 6.94
N ILE A 10 -3.12 -2.83 5.64
CA ILE A 10 -2.85 -1.88 4.55
C ILE A 10 -3.88 -0.74 4.56
N ARG A 11 -5.16 -1.08 4.67
CA ARG A 11 -6.26 -0.10 4.71
C ARG A 11 -6.21 0.77 5.96
N ALA A 12 -5.91 0.20 7.11
CA ALA A 12 -5.72 0.94 8.35
C ALA A 12 -4.55 1.94 8.23
N SER A 13 -3.45 1.50 7.62
CA SER A 13 -2.27 2.35 7.35
C SER A 13 -2.60 3.49 6.40
N LEU A 14 -3.36 3.24 5.32
CA LEU A 14 -3.81 4.28 4.39
C LEU A 14 -4.71 5.32 5.07
N ARG A 15 -5.69 4.88 5.89
CA ARG A 15 -6.56 5.78 6.66
C ARG A 15 -5.74 6.64 7.62
N ARG A 16 -4.79 6.04 8.32
CA ARG A 16 -3.91 6.75 9.26
C ARG A 16 -3.03 7.78 8.54
N LEU A 17 -2.44 7.41 7.42
CA LEU A 17 -1.60 8.29 6.60
C LEU A 17 -2.40 9.52 6.14
N ARG A 18 -3.58 9.31 5.55
CA ARG A 18 -4.45 10.40 5.08
C ARG A 18 -4.90 11.30 6.23
N ARG A 19 -5.28 10.73 7.38
CA ARG A 19 -5.65 11.52 8.56
C ARG A 19 -4.49 12.41 9.02
N LEU A 20 -3.30 11.83 9.18
CA LEU A 20 -2.12 12.59 9.64
C LEU A 20 -1.69 13.66 8.62
N GLY A 21 -1.82 13.39 7.32
CA GLY A 21 -1.60 14.37 6.26
C GLY A 21 -2.60 15.53 6.34
N ASN A 22 -3.89 15.24 6.50
CA ASN A 22 -4.95 16.24 6.62
C ASN A 22 -4.84 17.08 7.89
N GLU A 23 -4.39 16.49 9.00
CA GLU A 23 -4.10 17.19 10.26
C GLU A 23 -2.82 18.05 10.17
N GLY A 24 -2.08 18.01 9.05
CA GLY A 24 -0.81 18.72 8.90
C GLY A 24 0.31 18.18 9.79
N ARG A 25 0.17 16.94 10.30
CA ARG A 25 1.10 16.32 11.25
C ARG A 25 2.28 15.62 10.57
N ILE A 26 2.25 15.49 9.24
CA ILE A 26 3.36 14.98 8.45
C ILE A 26 4.11 16.17 7.89
N VAL A 27 5.24 16.47 8.53
CA VAL A 27 6.16 17.55 8.16
C VAL A 27 7.52 16.96 7.85
N MET A 28 8.10 17.36 6.72
CA MET A 28 9.51 17.11 6.46
C MET A 28 10.33 18.20 7.14
N ALA A 29 11.29 17.82 7.97
CA ALA A 29 12.23 18.78 8.55
C ALA A 29 13.24 19.19 7.47
N LYS A 30 13.49 20.49 7.35
CA LYS A 30 14.63 21.01 6.60
C LYS A 30 15.85 20.92 7.50
N ASP A 31 16.71 19.96 7.24
CA ASP A 31 17.99 19.83 7.93
C ASP A 31 19.14 19.70 6.91
N SER A 32 20.38 19.72 7.39
CA SER A 32 21.58 19.64 6.54
C SER A 32 21.73 18.30 5.79
N ARG A 33 20.90 17.30 6.10
CA ARG A 33 20.87 15.99 5.45
C ARG A 33 19.69 15.83 4.48
N ASN A 34 18.74 16.76 4.52
CA ASN A 34 17.57 16.83 3.65
C ASN A 34 17.67 18.07 2.75
N THR A 35 18.62 18.04 1.81
CA THR A 35 18.88 19.15 0.87
C THR A 35 17.82 19.27 -0.22
N ASP A 36 17.13 18.18 -0.55
CA ASP A 36 16.03 18.12 -1.52
C ASP A 36 14.67 18.18 -0.81
N TRP A 37 14.45 19.28 -0.08
CA TRP A 37 13.24 19.47 0.72
C TRP A 37 12.00 19.60 -0.18
N HIS A 38 11.38 18.46 -0.49
CA HIS A 38 10.10 18.39 -1.17
C HIS A 38 8.96 18.63 -0.19
N ASP A 39 7.86 19.21 -0.70
CA ASP A 39 6.64 19.37 0.08
C ASP A 39 6.20 18.00 0.64
N SER A 40 5.99 17.93 1.96
CA SER A 40 5.59 16.69 2.64
C SER A 40 4.27 16.16 2.09
N ARG A 41 3.43 17.00 1.47
CA ARG A 41 2.23 16.59 0.75
C ARG A 41 2.55 15.61 -0.38
N VAL A 42 3.61 15.86 -1.15
CA VAL A 42 4.03 14.98 -2.26
C VAL A 42 4.45 13.61 -1.71
N ALA A 43 5.22 13.60 -0.62
CA ALA A 43 5.61 12.35 0.02
C ALA A 43 4.39 11.55 0.55
N VAL A 44 3.40 12.25 1.13
CA VAL A 44 2.14 11.64 1.58
C VAL A 44 1.35 11.05 0.40
N GLU A 45 1.26 11.75 -0.72
CA GLU A 45 0.57 11.28 -1.93
C GLU A 45 1.25 10.04 -2.52
N ILE A 46 2.59 10.03 -2.61
CA ILE A 46 3.36 8.87 -3.08
C ILE A 46 3.11 7.66 -2.18
N ALA A 47 3.16 7.84 -0.85
CA ALA A 47 2.92 6.77 0.11
C ALA A 47 1.47 6.26 0.05
N ALA A 48 0.49 7.15 -0.12
CA ALA A 48 -0.91 6.77 -0.29
C ALA A 48 -1.12 5.95 -1.56
N ALA A 49 -0.55 6.38 -2.69
CA ALA A 49 -0.63 5.66 -3.95
C ALA A 49 0.01 4.27 -3.88
N ALA A 50 1.12 4.11 -3.13
CA ALA A 50 1.74 2.81 -2.91
C ALA A 50 0.82 1.85 -2.12
N LEU A 51 0.18 2.35 -1.05
CA LEU A 51 -0.77 1.56 -0.25
C LEU A 51 -2.03 1.18 -1.04
N GLU A 52 -2.51 2.06 -1.91
CA GLU A 52 -3.64 1.77 -2.80
C GLU A 52 -3.31 0.66 -3.81
N ARG A 53 -2.11 0.68 -4.40
CA ARG A 53 -1.64 -0.41 -5.27
C ARG A 53 -1.53 -1.73 -4.50
N ALA A 54 -1.07 -1.70 -3.26
CA ALA A 54 -0.99 -2.88 -2.42
C ALA A 54 -2.38 -3.46 -2.10
N ASP A 55 -3.38 -2.63 -1.75
CA ASP A 55 -4.77 -3.10 -1.53
C ASP A 55 -5.36 -3.70 -2.81
N ALA A 56 -5.10 -3.09 -3.97
CA ALA A 56 -5.54 -3.61 -5.26
C ALA A 56 -4.89 -4.96 -5.60
N ALA A 57 -3.58 -5.11 -5.36
CA ALA A 57 -2.87 -6.38 -5.56
C ALA A 57 -3.42 -7.48 -4.65
N MET A 58 -3.68 -7.17 -3.38
CA MET A 58 -4.28 -8.11 -2.42
C MET A 58 -5.71 -8.51 -2.83
N LEU A 59 -6.50 -7.57 -3.35
CA LEU A 59 -7.83 -7.87 -3.90
C LEU A 59 -7.72 -8.80 -5.11
N TRP A 60 -6.80 -8.52 -6.04
CA TRP A 60 -6.58 -9.35 -7.21
C TRP A 60 -6.21 -10.80 -6.82
N MET A 61 -5.26 -10.97 -5.89
CA MET A 61 -4.89 -12.29 -5.37
C MET A 61 -6.08 -13.03 -4.75
N ARG A 62 -6.98 -12.32 -4.07
CA ARG A 62 -8.20 -12.92 -3.49
C ARG A 62 -9.22 -13.34 -4.56
N THR A 63 -9.25 -12.67 -5.71
CA THR A 63 -10.15 -12.99 -6.83
C THR A 63 -9.59 -14.06 -7.76
N LEU A 64 -8.36 -14.54 -7.53
CA LEU A 64 -7.85 -15.69 -8.27
C LEU A 64 -8.70 -16.91 -7.92
N PRO A 65 -9.17 -17.68 -8.92
CA PRO A 65 -9.78 -18.98 -8.66
C PRO A 65 -8.77 -19.85 -7.89
N HIS A 66 -9.25 -20.67 -6.95
CA HIS A 66 -8.38 -21.62 -6.24
C HIS A 66 -7.58 -22.45 -7.26
N PRO A 67 -6.30 -22.76 -6.99
CA PRO A 67 -5.48 -23.60 -7.86
C PRO A 67 -5.96 -25.06 -7.98
N ASP A 68 -7.09 -25.42 -7.36
CA ASP A 68 -7.72 -26.74 -7.48
C ASP A 68 -8.52 -26.92 -8.79
N GLY A 69 -8.49 -25.94 -9.70
CA GLY A 69 -8.95 -26.11 -11.07
C GLY A 69 -7.86 -26.79 -11.91
N GLU A 70 -7.95 -28.13 -12.02
CA GLU A 70 -7.26 -29.02 -12.97
C GLU A 70 -6.32 -28.30 -13.95
N TYR A 71 -5.04 -28.20 -13.58
CA TYR A 71 -4.00 -28.03 -14.58
C TYR A 71 -4.07 -29.28 -15.47
N PRO A 72 -4.33 -29.18 -16.79
CA PRO A 72 -4.21 -30.35 -17.63
C PRO A 72 -2.77 -30.89 -17.47
N PRO A 73 -2.58 -32.20 -17.29
CA PRO A 73 -1.24 -32.76 -17.16
C PRO A 73 -0.41 -32.32 -18.35
N ILE A 74 0.80 -31.81 -18.08
CA ILE A 74 1.76 -31.49 -19.13
C ILE A 74 2.06 -32.82 -19.83
N PRO A 75 1.74 -32.97 -21.13
CA PRO A 75 2.04 -34.21 -21.84
C PRO A 75 3.57 -34.37 -21.94
N ASP A 76 4.03 -35.61 -21.67
CA ASP A 76 5.44 -36.03 -21.80
C ASP A 76 6.02 -35.76 -23.20
#